data_AF-A0A9P0PTX9-F1
#
_entry.id   AF-A0A9P0PTX9-F1
#
_cell.length_a   1.000
_cell.length_b   1.000
_cell.length_c   1.000
_cell.angle_alpha   90.00
_cell.angle_beta   90.00
_cell.angle_gamma   90.00
#
_symmetry.space_group_name_H-M   'P 1'
#
loop_
_entity.id
_entity.type
_entity.pdbx_description
1 polymer ?
#
loop_
_entity_poly.entity_id
_entity_poly.type
_entity_poly.pdbx_seq_one_letter_code
_entity_poly.pdbx_strand_id
1 'polypeptide(L)'
;MDKCHFLVILSTVYSLQVTCLFQKCCEDDVGFVMRNNSYVCENDKNAALDDAGSSELYIFSNHSQNTSSNCIETFETAVAVFHRTGNGYKHKENITNQVIRKCCPRNFCYDSQRHTCTNSSLGRNTLVSFSPIGLFHCLVIMDYKISSTSNAFNEINRTHMLVNDLSRVVSKDSMCFDKETSGEYIIRICEDLKICEAMRCIHKCCPDGHSFVNGSKCEKTWIHGINLELFSGAVEDFQDNFAIIHGYSPLYPIQHYMKYRINSRGTFFVSDRDGNKTYLASERSYCFEHATKGGRTLGYVLFRFFPNIEDVPLDTKFMVNRWAMAISVVFLLITSLFYIFTKETRKVFGKCLVSLCFSLLILFVMLAAYIPFKKNLLEKRYSHVCKSVGFLITYLSFSCFIWFQVLCFDIYRTFG
;
A
#
# COMPACT_ATOMS: atom_id res chain seq x y z
N MET A 1 48.95 -12.67 7.20
CA MET A 1 49.13 -13.60 8.35
C MET A 1 48.39 -12.96 9.50
N ASP A 2 47.09 -13.17 9.55
CA ASP A 2 46.20 -12.48 10.49
C ASP A 2 46.00 -13.33 11.73
N LYS A 3 46.28 -12.71 12.88
CA LYS A 3 46.25 -13.34 14.20
C LYS A 3 44.81 -13.44 14.68
N CYS A 4 44.27 -14.66 14.75
CA CYS A 4 43.13 -14.97 15.62
C CYS A 4 43.57 -14.88 17.08
N HIS A 5 43.07 -13.89 17.81
CA HIS A 5 43.19 -13.87 19.27
C HIS A 5 42.16 -14.82 19.89
N PHE A 6 42.64 -15.93 20.46
CA PHE A 6 41.87 -16.83 21.32
C PHE A 6 41.93 -16.31 22.76
N LEU A 7 40.79 -15.87 23.31
CA LEU A 7 40.64 -15.66 24.75
C LEU A 7 39.82 -16.84 25.31
N VAL A 8 40.51 -17.78 25.95
CA VAL A 8 39.88 -18.95 26.60
C VAL A 8 39.63 -18.60 28.06
N ILE A 9 38.37 -18.41 28.44
CA ILE A 9 37.94 -18.39 29.85
C ILE A 9 37.27 -19.74 30.14
N LEU A 10 37.84 -20.50 31.07
CA LEU A 10 37.29 -21.75 31.60
C LEU A 10 36.06 -21.48 32.49
N SER A 11 34.87 -21.92 32.09
CA SER A 11 34.03 -22.88 32.85
C SER A 11 32.60 -22.96 32.29
N THR A 12 32.07 -24.18 32.29
CA THR A 12 30.71 -24.62 31.93
C THR A 12 30.37 -24.66 30.43
N VAL A 13 29.80 -25.80 30.05
CA VAL A 13 29.44 -26.23 28.69
C VAL A 13 28.42 -25.26 28.09
N TYR A 14 28.91 -24.21 27.43
CA TYR A 14 28.15 -23.41 26.48
C TYR A 14 28.58 -23.82 25.08
N SER A 15 27.60 -24.18 24.25
CA SER A 15 27.78 -24.41 22.83
C SER A 15 28.51 -23.21 22.21
N LEU A 16 29.76 -23.41 21.78
CA LEU A 16 30.52 -22.43 21.01
C LEU A 16 29.78 -22.19 19.69
N GLN A 17 28.94 -21.15 19.64
CA GLN A 17 28.40 -20.64 18.40
C GLN A 17 29.51 -19.87 17.69
N VAL A 18 30.08 -20.50 16.66
CA VAL A 18 31.02 -19.82 15.75
C VAL A 18 30.21 -18.84 14.91
N THR A 19 30.38 -17.55 15.18
CA THR A 19 29.81 -16.47 14.36
C THR A 19 30.58 -16.40 13.05
N CYS A 20 29.89 -16.62 11.93
CA CYS A 20 30.48 -16.44 10.61
C CYS A 20 30.28 -15.00 10.16
N LEU A 21 31.39 -14.29 9.98
CA LEU A 21 31.40 -12.95 9.40
C LEU A 21 31.22 -13.07 7.88
N PHE A 22 30.07 -12.64 7.38
CA PHE A 22 29.91 -12.43 5.94
C PHE A 22 30.21 -10.97 5.60
N GLN A 23 31.00 -10.75 4.55
CA GLN A 23 31.27 -9.42 4.02
C GLN A 23 30.14 -8.99 3.06
N LYS A 24 29.80 -7.70 3.04
CA LYS A 24 28.89 -7.11 2.04
C LYS A 24 29.44 -7.34 0.62
N CYS A 25 28.58 -7.63 -0.34
CA CYS A 25 29.04 -7.85 -1.72
C CYS A 25 29.47 -6.57 -2.43
N CYS A 26 28.70 -5.50 -2.26
CA CYS A 26 28.94 -4.20 -2.88
C CYS A 26 29.50 -3.20 -1.86
N GLU A 27 30.04 -2.08 -2.34
CA GLU A 27 30.37 -0.94 -1.47
C GLU A 27 29.09 -0.30 -0.92
N ASP A 28 29.27 0.61 0.01
CA ASP A 28 28.21 1.01 0.92
C ASP A 28 27.07 1.82 0.27
N ASP A 29 27.33 2.39 -0.91
CA ASP A 29 26.37 3.18 -1.72
C ASP A 29 25.87 2.46 -2.98
N VAL A 30 26.20 1.19 -3.15
CA VAL A 30 26.02 0.48 -4.42
C VAL A 30 25.14 -0.75 -4.19
N GLY A 31 24.08 -0.89 -5.02
CA GLY A 31 23.13 -2.01 -4.96
C GLY A 31 23.35 -3.00 -6.09
N PHE A 32 22.73 -4.19 -6.00
CA PHE A 32 22.76 -5.15 -7.09
C PHE A 32 21.76 -4.84 -8.19
N VAL A 33 22.26 -4.79 -9.43
CA VAL A 33 21.45 -4.80 -10.64
C VAL A 33 21.74 -6.08 -11.43
N MET A 34 20.67 -6.75 -11.90
CA MET A 34 20.80 -7.95 -12.71
C MET A 34 21.14 -7.57 -14.16
N ARG A 35 22.31 -8.01 -14.65
CA ARG A 35 22.74 -7.87 -16.06
C ARG A 35 23.21 -9.19 -16.61
N ASN A 36 22.65 -9.62 -17.74
CA ASN A 36 23.08 -10.84 -18.46
C ASN A 36 23.21 -12.07 -17.54
N ASN A 37 22.22 -12.29 -16.67
CA ASN A 37 22.19 -13.41 -15.72
C ASN A 37 23.33 -13.40 -14.66
N SER A 38 23.93 -12.22 -14.42
CA SER A 38 24.90 -11.95 -13.37
C SER A 38 24.49 -10.73 -12.56
N TYR A 39 24.86 -10.68 -11.29
CA TYR A 39 24.61 -9.52 -10.44
C TYR A 39 25.85 -8.63 -10.44
N VAL A 40 25.66 -7.34 -10.68
CA VAL A 40 26.72 -6.33 -10.72
C VAL A 40 26.34 -5.20 -9.76
N CYS A 41 27.32 -4.69 -9.03
CA CYS A 41 27.15 -3.53 -8.16
C CYS A 41 27.01 -2.28 -9.03
N GLU A 42 25.85 -1.63 -9.01
CA GLU A 42 25.58 -0.37 -9.71
C GLU A 42 24.90 0.64 -8.77
N ASN A 43 25.10 1.93 -9.02
CA ASN A 43 24.50 3.02 -8.23
C ASN A 43 22.99 3.04 -8.47
N ASP A 44 22.26 2.16 -7.80
CA ASP A 44 20.81 2.13 -7.86
C ASP A 44 20.24 3.15 -6.88
N LYS A 45 19.73 4.26 -7.41
CA LYS A 45 19.02 5.28 -6.63
C LYS A 45 17.74 4.74 -5.96
N ASN A 46 17.27 3.56 -6.36
CA ASN A 46 16.11 2.89 -5.79
C ASN A 46 16.47 1.71 -4.87
N ALA A 47 17.76 1.35 -4.75
CA ALA A 47 18.21 0.41 -3.74
C ALA A 47 18.13 1.12 -2.39
N ALA A 48 16.96 0.99 -1.77
CA ALA A 48 16.65 1.49 -0.44
C ALA A 48 17.43 0.70 0.62
N LEU A 49 18.76 0.81 0.59
CA LEU A 49 19.62 0.49 1.70
C LEU A 49 20.42 1.72 2.06
N ASP A 50 20.19 2.17 3.28
CA ASP A 50 21.09 3.12 3.92
C ASP A 50 22.49 2.51 4.00
N ASP A 51 23.38 3.06 3.19
CA ASP A 51 24.68 3.58 3.62
C ASP A 51 25.32 2.78 4.76
N ALA A 52 26.21 1.84 4.43
CA ALA A 52 27.13 1.23 5.38
C ALA A 52 28.41 2.11 5.49
N GLY A 53 28.97 2.36 6.66
CA GLY A 53 30.35 1.95 6.82
C GLY A 53 30.50 0.51 7.27
N SER A 54 31.63 -0.09 6.91
CA SER A 54 32.18 -1.35 7.41
C SER A 54 31.65 -1.74 8.79
N SER A 55 30.68 -2.65 8.85
CA SER A 55 30.20 -3.21 10.11
C SER A 55 29.63 -4.60 9.88
N GLU A 56 29.90 -5.47 10.84
CA GLU A 56 29.84 -6.93 10.73
C GLU A 56 28.40 -7.46 10.89
N LEU A 57 28.06 -8.50 10.12
CA LEU A 57 26.79 -9.21 10.24
C LEU A 57 26.94 -10.40 11.19
N TYR A 58 26.18 -10.39 12.30
CA TYR A 58 26.09 -11.54 13.20
C TYR A 58 25.03 -12.52 12.67
N ILE A 59 25.45 -13.47 11.84
CA ILE A 59 24.62 -14.64 11.53
C ILE A 59 24.95 -15.74 12.55
N PHE A 60 23.95 -16.09 13.35
CA PHE A 60 23.97 -17.31 14.14
C PHE A 60 23.82 -18.50 13.19
N SER A 61 24.94 -19.03 12.70
CA SER A 61 24.95 -20.28 11.95
C SER A 61 26.13 -21.14 12.36
N ASN A 62 25.88 -22.42 12.62
CA ASN A 62 26.90 -23.40 12.96
C ASN A 62 27.79 -23.80 11.75
N HIS A 63 27.80 -23.03 10.65
CA HIS A 63 28.49 -23.41 9.42
C HIS A 63 29.85 -22.71 9.27
N SER A 64 30.86 -23.24 9.97
CA SER A 64 32.27 -22.88 9.78
C SER A 64 32.80 -23.38 8.42
N GLN A 65 32.57 -22.62 7.34
CA GLN A 65 33.40 -22.71 6.13
C GLN A 65 33.73 -21.32 5.58
N ASN A 66 34.91 -20.86 5.99
CA ASN A 66 35.55 -19.63 5.56
C ASN A 66 36.01 -19.77 4.09
N THR A 67 35.09 -19.57 3.14
CA THR A 67 35.43 -19.42 1.72
C THR A 67 35.32 -17.95 1.37
N SER A 68 36.45 -17.31 1.10
CA SER A 68 36.62 -15.88 0.75
C SER A 68 35.84 -15.42 -0.49
N SER A 69 35.05 -16.31 -1.08
CA SER A 69 34.24 -16.07 -2.27
C SER A 69 32.78 -15.74 -1.99
N ASN A 70 32.26 -15.93 -0.77
CA ASN A 70 30.84 -15.68 -0.49
C ASN A 70 30.66 -14.33 0.21
N CYS A 71 29.62 -13.60 -0.19
CA CYS A 71 29.23 -12.32 0.37
C CYS A 71 27.71 -12.26 0.51
N ILE A 72 27.20 -11.29 1.27
CA ILE A 72 25.77 -11.08 1.45
C ILE A 72 25.37 -9.75 0.86
N GLU A 73 24.22 -9.75 0.20
CA GLU A 73 23.60 -8.53 -0.28
C GLU A 73 22.09 -8.67 -0.24
N THR A 74 21.45 -7.51 -0.27
CA THR A 74 20.00 -7.40 -0.43
C THR A 74 19.65 -7.18 -1.89
N PHE A 75 18.65 -7.92 -2.35
CA PHE A 75 18.11 -7.80 -3.69
C PHE A 75 16.59 -7.71 -3.60
N GLU A 76 16.04 -6.59 -4.05
CA GLU A 76 14.63 -6.22 -3.90
C GLU A 76 14.18 -6.16 -2.42
N THR A 77 13.70 -7.29 -1.89
CA THR A 77 13.22 -7.44 -0.51
C THR A 77 13.84 -8.64 0.20
N ALA A 78 14.67 -9.39 -0.51
CA ALA A 78 15.32 -10.59 -0.01
C ALA A 78 16.78 -10.31 0.37
N VAL A 79 17.25 -10.96 1.41
CA VAL A 79 18.67 -11.08 1.74
C VAL A 79 19.14 -12.40 1.17
N ALA A 80 20.19 -12.37 0.35
CA ALA A 80 20.74 -13.56 -0.27
C ALA A 80 22.25 -13.62 -0.12
N VAL A 81 22.77 -14.84 -0.09
CA VAL A 81 24.20 -15.13 -0.18
C VAL A 81 24.55 -15.21 -1.66
N PHE A 82 25.62 -14.53 -2.04
CA PHE A 82 26.15 -14.54 -3.39
C PHE A 82 27.56 -15.08 -3.40
N HIS A 83 27.90 -15.76 -4.49
CA HIS A 83 29.23 -16.25 -4.77
C HIS A 83 29.91 -15.34 -5.79
N ARG A 84 31.09 -14.82 -5.44
CA ARG A 84 31.91 -13.96 -6.29
C ARG A 84 32.52 -14.78 -7.42
N THR A 85 32.31 -14.32 -8.64
CA THR A 85 32.88 -14.89 -9.87
C THR A 85 33.75 -13.83 -10.55
N GLY A 86 34.61 -14.24 -11.50
CA GLY A 86 35.49 -13.30 -12.21
C GLY A 86 34.75 -12.15 -12.93
N ASN A 87 33.47 -12.34 -13.27
CA ASN A 87 32.67 -11.37 -14.04
C ASN A 87 31.52 -10.74 -13.23
N GLY A 88 31.48 -10.89 -11.90
CA GLY A 88 30.41 -10.38 -11.05
C GLY A 88 29.98 -11.39 -9.99
N TYR A 89 28.70 -11.43 -9.63
CA TYR A 89 28.20 -12.28 -8.55
C TYR A 89 27.12 -13.23 -9.05
N LYS A 90 27.12 -14.47 -8.53
CA LYS A 90 26.08 -15.47 -8.76
C LYS A 90 25.29 -15.72 -7.48
N HIS A 91 23.97 -15.67 -7.57
CA HIS A 91 23.10 -16.03 -6.46
C HIS A 91 23.36 -17.47 -6.01
N LYS A 92 23.51 -17.67 -4.70
CA LYS A 92 23.74 -18.98 -4.10
C LYS A 92 22.49 -19.46 -3.37
N GLU A 93 22.02 -18.70 -2.39
CA GLU A 93 20.86 -19.05 -1.57
C GLU A 93 20.19 -17.81 -0.99
N ASN A 94 18.87 -17.90 -0.78
CA ASN A 94 18.11 -16.87 -0.10
C ASN A 94 18.08 -17.18 1.41
N ILE A 95 18.49 -16.21 2.22
CA ILE A 95 18.59 -16.32 3.68
C ILE A 95 17.69 -15.31 4.40
N THR A 96 16.72 -14.72 3.70
CA THR A 96 15.81 -13.69 4.26
C THR A 96 15.12 -14.14 5.53
N ASN A 97 14.69 -15.41 5.57
CA ASN A 97 14.02 -16.01 6.73
C ASN A 97 15.00 -16.43 7.85
N GLN A 98 16.31 -16.29 7.65
CA GLN A 98 17.33 -16.62 8.65
C GLN A 98 17.84 -15.38 9.41
N VAL A 99 17.50 -14.19 8.91
CA VAL A 99 17.95 -12.90 9.43
C VAL A 99 16.79 -12.20 10.12
N ILE A 100 17.06 -11.62 11.30
CA ILE A 100 16.08 -10.80 12.02
C ILE A 100 15.93 -9.47 11.30
N ARG A 101 14.68 -9.06 11.02
CA ARG A 101 14.39 -7.78 10.39
C ARG A 101 14.55 -6.63 11.39
N LYS A 102 15.01 -5.47 10.92
CA LYS A 102 14.92 -4.22 11.68
C LYS A 102 13.58 -3.56 11.41
N CYS A 103 13.00 -2.89 12.40
CA CYS A 103 11.78 -2.12 12.15
C CYS A 103 12.08 -0.81 11.43
N CYS A 104 13.16 -0.13 11.82
CA CYS A 104 13.57 1.14 11.25
C CYS A 104 14.89 1.09 10.47
N PRO A 105 15.05 2.03 9.51
CA PRO A 105 16.30 2.26 8.80
C PRO A 105 17.48 2.62 9.72
N ARG A 106 18.69 2.71 9.15
CA ARG A 106 19.90 3.05 9.93
C ARG A 106 19.81 4.47 10.46
N ASN A 107 20.29 4.71 11.68
CA ASN A 107 20.17 6.01 12.39
C ASN A 107 18.74 6.40 12.79
N PHE A 108 17.76 5.52 12.57
CA PHE A 108 16.42 5.70 13.08
C PHE A 108 16.16 4.71 14.22
N CYS A 109 15.33 5.16 15.15
CA CYS A 109 14.74 4.34 16.20
C CYS A 109 13.22 4.33 16.02
N TYR A 110 12.59 3.23 16.42
CA TYR A 110 11.14 3.15 16.41
C TYR A 110 10.57 4.00 17.55
N ASP A 111 9.54 4.78 17.26
CA ASP A 111 8.76 5.53 18.24
C ASP A 111 7.41 4.82 18.40
N SER A 112 7.17 4.12 19.51
CA SER A 112 5.94 3.35 19.69
C SER A 112 4.70 4.23 19.89
N GLN A 113 4.86 5.49 20.33
CA GLN A 113 3.71 6.39 20.48
C GLN A 113 3.23 6.89 19.12
N ARG A 114 4.16 7.17 18.22
CA ARG A 114 3.85 7.68 16.87
C ARG A 114 3.78 6.57 15.82
N HIS A 115 4.19 5.35 16.17
CA HIS A 115 4.39 4.22 15.28
C HIS A 115 5.16 4.60 14.00
N THR A 116 6.28 5.30 14.17
CA THR A 116 7.09 5.83 13.07
C THR A 116 8.58 5.74 13.40
N CYS A 117 9.41 5.77 12.36
CA CYS A 117 10.85 5.85 12.54
C CYS A 117 11.29 7.31 12.73
N THR A 118 12.00 7.57 13.82
CA THR A 118 12.52 8.90 14.17
C THR A 118 14.03 8.90 14.19
N ASN A 119 14.65 9.98 13.69
CA ASN A 119 16.09 10.10 13.69
C ASN A 119 16.60 10.19 15.13
N SER A 120 17.53 9.32 15.50
CA SER A 120 18.08 9.27 16.84
C SER A 120 19.56 8.87 16.79
N SER A 121 20.39 9.59 17.55
CA SER A 121 21.81 9.25 17.72
C SER A 121 22.02 7.88 18.36
N LEU A 122 21.03 7.38 19.12
CA LEU A 122 21.02 6.02 19.68
C LEU A 122 20.92 4.93 18.61
N GLY A 123 20.40 5.25 17.41
CA GLY A 123 20.25 4.32 16.30
C GLY A 123 21.58 3.83 15.72
N ARG A 124 22.70 4.53 15.99
CA ARG A 124 24.04 4.16 15.52
C ARG A 124 24.58 2.86 16.14
N ASN A 125 24.08 2.46 17.30
CA ASN A 125 24.63 1.34 18.08
C ASN A 125 23.80 0.05 17.99
N THR A 126 22.91 -0.07 17.00
CA THR A 126 22.05 -1.26 16.85
C THR A 126 22.70 -2.36 16.01
N LEU A 127 22.38 -3.60 16.37
CA LEU A 127 23.25 -4.79 16.25
C LEU A 127 23.52 -5.32 14.83
N VAL A 128 22.97 -4.75 13.76
CA VAL A 128 23.08 -5.34 12.41
C VAL A 128 22.90 -4.31 11.30
N SER A 129 23.88 -4.18 10.41
CA SER A 129 23.81 -3.30 9.21
C SER A 129 23.04 -3.92 8.03
N PHE A 130 22.78 -5.24 8.04
CA PHE A 130 22.21 -5.98 6.90
C PHE A 130 20.93 -6.73 7.27
N SER A 131 19.91 -6.00 7.72
CA SER A 131 18.60 -6.56 8.02
C SER A 131 17.55 -6.00 7.07
N PRO A 132 16.62 -6.83 6.56
CA PRO A 132 15.44 -6.31 5.88
C PRO A 132 14.70 -5.33 6.82
N ILE A 133 14.14 -4.27 6.25
CA ILE A 133 13.45 -3.23 7.02
C ILE A 133 11.94 -3.44 6.94
N GLY A 134 11.29 -3.41 8.11
CA GLY A 134 9.84 -3.44 8.26
C GLY A 134 9.17 -4.78 7.90
N LEU A 135 7.84 -4.76 7.93
CA LEU A 135 6.97 -5.94 7.77
C LEU A 135 5.90 -5.69 6.69
N PHE A 136 6.30 -5.12 5.55
CA PHE A 136 5.38 -4.71 4.48
C PHE A 136 4.52 -5.84 3.87
N HIS A 137 4.90 -7.11 4.11
CA HIS A 137 4.16 -8.28 3.64
C HIS A 137 3.07 -8.74 4.62
N CYS A 138 3.03 -8.18 5.83
CA CYS A 138 2.12 -8.61 6.88
C CYS A 138 0.80 -7.86 6.80
N LEU A 139 -0.29 -8.62 6.95
CA LEU A 139 -1.65 -8.07 6.96
C LEU A 139 -1.96 -7.42 8.31
N VAL A 140 -1.64 -8.10 9.42
CA VAL A 140 -1.86 -7.60 10.78
C VAL A 140 -0.53 -7.55 11.50
N ILE A 141 -0.23 -6.43 12.16
CA ILE A 141 0.99 -6.25 12.94
C ILE A 141 0.63 -5.78 14.34
N MET A 142 1.25 -6.40 15.35
CA MET A 142 1.18 -5.97 16.74
C MET A 142 2.57 -5.64 17.29
N ASP A 143 2.63 -4.57 18.08
CA ASP A 143 3.85 -4.11 18.73
C ASP A 143 3.87 -4.65 20.19
N TYR A 144 5.00 -5.23 20.60
CA TYR A 144 5.23 -5.71 21.96
C TYR A 144 6.51 -5.09 22.53
N LYS A 145 6.42 -4.61 23.77
CA LYS A 145 7.56 -4.08 24.52
C LYS A 145 8.36 -5.21 25.16
N ILE A 146 9.68 -5.12 25.09
CA ILE A 146 10.62 -6.09 25.65
C ILE A 146 11.50 -5.38 26.68
N SER A 147 11.65 -6.00 27.86
CA SER A 147 12.30 -5.35 29.00
C SER A 147 13.84 -5.38 28.94
N SER A 148 14.44 -6.40 28.29
CA SER A 148 15.90 -6.52 28.18
C SER A 148 16.32 -7.36 26.97
N THR A 149 17.41 -6.98 26.29
CA THR A 149 17.97 -7.77 25.18
C THR A 149 18.75 -9.00 25.61
N SER A 150 19.33 -9.03 26.81
CA SER A 150 20.36 -10.01 27.17
C SER A 150 19.85 -11.45 27.12
N ASN A 151 18.55 -11.66 27.32
CA ASN A 151 17.87 -12.96 27.22
C ASN A 151 16.51 -12.83 26.50
N ALA A 152 16.31 -11.84 25.62
CA ALA A 152 15.01 -11.68 24.95
C ALA A 152 14.69 -12.85 24.00
N PHE A 153 15.72 -13.42 23.38
CA PHE A 153 15.59 -14.35 22.28
C PHE A 153 16.41 -15.61 22.52
N ASN A 154 15.78 -16.77 22.31
CA ASN A 154 16.46 -18.05 22.21
C ASN A 154 16.27 -18.59 20.79
N GLU A 155 17.36 -18.86 20.07
CA GLU A 155 17.28 -19.45 18.74
C GLU A 155 16.86 -20.92 18.85
N ILE A 156 15.73 -21.28 18.23
CA ILE A 156 15.26 -22.66 18.17
C ILE A 156 15.86 -23.34 16.95
N ASN A 157 15.80 -22.67 15.81
CA ASN A 157 16.38 -23.12 14.55
C ASN A 157 16.74 -21.90 13.68
N ARG A 158 17.24 -22.15 12.47
CA ARG A 158 17.68 -21.08 11.57
C ARG A 158 16.60 -20.05 11.26
N THR A 159 15.33 -20.44 11.22
CA THR A 159 14.22 -19.60 10.79
C THR A 159 13.29 -19.12 11.90
N HIS A 160 13.35 -19.73 13.08
CA HIS A 160 12.45 -19.46 14.20
C HIS A 160 13.23 -19.14 15.48
N MET A 161 12.65 -18.23 16.27
CA MET A 161 13.17 -17.88 17.58
C MET A 161 12.06 -17.91 18.63
N LEU A 162 12.42 -18.29 19.83
CA LEU A 162 11.59 -18.13 21.02
C LEU A 162 11.79 -16.72 21.56
N VAL A 163 10.72 -15.93 21.59
CA VAL A 163 10.68 -14.64 22.27
C VAL A 163 10.30 -14.92 23.73
N ASN A 164 11.27 -14.85 24.63
CA ASN A 164 11.12 -15.33 26.01
C ASN A 164 10.05 -14.55 26.80
N ASP A 165 10.03 -13.22 26.67
CA ASP A 165 9.05 -12.33 27.31
C ASP A 165 7.61 -12.67 26.89
N LEU A 166 7.41 -13.22 25.68
CA LEU A 166 6.11 -13.62 25.14
C LEU A 166 5.87 -15.13 25.26
N SER A 167 6.87 -15.91 25.67
CA SER A 167 6.87 -17.39 25.65
C SER A 167 6.38 -17.97 24.32
N ARG A 168 6.72 -17.31 23.20
CA ARG A 168 6.19 -17.63 21.87
C ARG A 168 7.29 -17.88 20.86
N VAL A 169 7.10 -18.89 20.04
CA VAL A 169 7.95 -19.17 18.88
C VAL A 169 7.46 -18.37 17.68
N VAL A 170 8.34 -17.57 17.09
CA VAL A 170 8.03 -16.66 15.98
C VAL A 170 9.04 -16.87 14.87
N SER A 171 8.59 -16.81 13.63
CA SER A 171 9.49 -16.84 12.48
C SER A 171 10.25 -15.52 12.36
N LYS A 172 11.54 -15.57 12.02
CA LYS A 172 12.39 -14.37 11.91
C LYS A 172 11.91 -13.43 10.80
N ASP A 173 11.26 -13.96 9.75
CA ASP A 173 10.68 -13.15 8.69
C ASP A 173 9.37 -12.44 9.07
N SER A 174 8.63 -12.98 10.04
CA SER A 174 7.34 -12.48 10.51
C SER A 174 7.47 -11.55 11.71
N MET A 175 8.67 -11.02 11.96
CA MET A 175 8.90 -10.05 13.02
C MET A 175 10.02 -9.08 12.67
N CYS A 176 9.96 -7.90 13.27
CA CYS A 176 11.06 -6.95 13.27
C CYS A 176 11.37 -6.50 14.68
N PHE A 177 12.62 -6.12 14.92
CA PHE A 177 13.11 -5.71 16.22
C PHE A 177 13.81 -4.36 16.11
N ASP A 178 13.57 -3.46 17.07
CA ASP A 178 14.31 -2.21 17.15
C ASP A 178 14.39 -1.67 18.57
N LYS A 179 15.27 -0.70 18.76
CA LYS A 179 15.36 0.07 19.99
C LYS A 179 14.41 1.25 19.91
N GLU A 180 13.67 1.48 20.99
CA GLU A 180 12.80 2.64 21.14
C GLU A 180 13.61 3.90 21.50
N THR A 181 13.07 5.08 21.19
CA THR A 181 13.60 6.37 21.64
C THR A 181 13.72 6.49 23.17
N SER A 182 12.88 5.77 23.93
CA SER A 182 12.91 5.67 25.40
C SER A 182 14.12 4.89 25.93
N GLY A 183 14.77 4.07 25.08
CA GLY A 183 15.82 3.14 25.47
C GLY A 183 15.35 1.69 25.64
N GLU A 184 14.04 1.45 25.74
CA GLU A 184 13.44 0.11 25.71
C GLU A 184 13.57 -0.55 24.32
N TYR A 185 13.19 -1.82 24.20
CA TYR A 185 13.15 -2.50 22.92
C TYR A 185 11.72 -2.84 22.53
N ILE A 186 11.47 -2.77 21.22
CA ILE A 186 10.19 -3.17 20.63
C ILE A 186 10.42 -4.35 19.70
N ILE A 187 9.51 -5.31 19.76
CA ILE A 187 9.33 -6.31 18.70
C ILE A 187 7.98 -6.08 18.07
N ARG A 188 7.94 -6.08 16.74
CA ARG A 188 6.69 -6.05 15.97
C ARG A 188 6.53 -7.40 15.32
N ILE A 189 5.36 -8.02 15.47
CA ILE A 189 5.10 -9.39 15.03
C ILE A 189 3.89 -9.40 14.11
N CYS A 190 3.96 -10.21 13.07
CA CYS A 190 2.84 -10.46 12.17
C CYS A 190 1.86 -11.42 12.82
N GLU A 191 0.60 -11.00 12.86
CA GLU A 191 -0.48 -11.73 13.53
C GLU A 191 -1.58 -12.15 12.56
N ASP A 192 -2.45 -13.03 13.04
CA ASP A 192 -3.68 -13.39 12.35
C ASP A 192 -4.82 -12.41 12.72
N LEU A 193 -5.80 -12.25 11.84
CA LEU A 193 -6.98 -11.40 12.06
C LEU A 193 -7.76 -11.77 13.33
N LYS A 194 -7.66 -13.01 13.82
CA LYS A 194 -8.25 -13.45 15.10
C LYS A 194 -7.81 -12.61 16.30
N ILE A 195 -6.63 -11.98 16.25
CA ILE A 195 -6.17 -11.13 17.35
C ILE A 195 -7.15 -9.96 17.59
N CYS A 196 -7.85 -9.51 16.54
CA CYS A 196 -8.85 -8.45 16.61
C CYS A 196 -10.12 -8.81 17.39
N GLU A 197 -10.30 -10.08 17.78
CA GLU A 197 -11.36 -10.50 18.70
C GLU A 197 -11.00 -10.22 20.16
N ALA A 198 -9.69 -10.26 20.49
CA ALA A 198 -9.16 -10.06 21.83
C ALA A 198 -8.68 -8.63 22.10
N MET A 199 -8.30 -7.90 21.05
CA MET A 199 -7.79 -6.53 21.16
C MET A 199 -8.31 -5.64 20.04
N ARG A 200 -8.16 -4.33 20.21
CA ARG A 200 -8.49 -3.35 19.18
C ARG A 200 -7.60 -3.50 17.96
N CYS A 201 -8.22 -3.55 16.78
CA CYS A 201 -7.52 -3.41 15.51
C CYS A 201 -7.89 -2.09 14.81
N ILE A 202 -6.87 -1.40 14.31
CA ILE A 202 -7.02 -0.17 13.53
C ILE A 202 -6.53 -0.41 12.12
N HIS A 203 -7.26 0.08 11.14
CA HIS A 203 -6.94 -0.10 9.73
C HIS A 203 -6.02 1.01 9.23
N LYS A 204 -4.95 0.64 8.55
CA LYS A 204 -4.03 1.52 7.84
C LYS A 204 -4.06 1.20 6.34
N CYS A 205 -4.16 2.22 5.50
CA CYS A 205 -4.43 1.99 4.08
C CYS A 205 -3.24 1.36 3.34
N CYS A 206 -2.04 1.89 3.53
CA CYS A 206 -0.84 1.37 2.90
C CYS A 206 -0.20 0.23 3.70
N PRO A 207 0.61 -0.62 3.02
CA PRO A 207 1.49 -1.57 3.69
C PRO A 207 2.36 -0.93 4.78
N ASP A 208 2.88 -1.76 5.68
CA ASP A 208 3.78 -1.30 6.74
C ASP A 208 4.97 -0.50 6.18
N GLY A 209 5.27 0.64 6.81
CA GLY A 209 6.34 1.55 6.41
C GLY A 209 6.06 2.38 5.14
N HIS A 210 4.85 2.33 4.59
CA HIS A 210 4.46 3.08 3.38
C HIS A 210 3.36 4.11 3.68
N SER A 211 3.28 5.16 2.88
CA SER A 211 2.26 6.20 2.99
C SER A 211 1.89 6.79 1.63
N PHE A 212 0.83 7.60 1.60
CA PHE A 212 0.44 8.32 0.39
C PHE A 212 1.36 9.51 0.12
N VAL A 213 2.11 9.42 -0.98
CA VAL A 213 3.03 10.48 -1.42
C VAL A 213 2.57 11.02 -2.77
N ASN A 214 2.26 12.32 -2.82
CA ASN A 214 1.80 13.04 -4.01
C ASN A 214 0.56 12.44 -4.72
N GLY A 215 -0.25 11.66 -4.01
CA GLY A 215 -1.43 10.98 -4.58
C GLY A 215 -1.87 9.80 -3.73
N SER A 216 -2.65 8.90 -4.31
CA SER A 216 -3.14 7.68 -3.64
C SER A 216 -2.19 6.48 -3.80
N LYS A 217 -0.95 6.70 -4.23
CA LYS A 217 0.05 5.65 -4.40
C LYS A 217 0.83 5.50 -3.10
N CYS A 218 0.94 4.28 -2.61
CA CYS A 218 1.76 3.96 -1.45
C CYS A 218 3.25 4.00 -1.84
N GLU A 219 4.01 4.84 -1.16
CA GLU A 219 5.47 4.95 -1.29
C GLU A 219 6.12 4.79 0.08
N LYS A 220 7.38 4.35 0.13
CA LYS A 220 8.11 4.13 1.39
C LYS A 220 8.31 5.46 2.11
N THR A 221 7.88 5.53 3.37
CA THR A 221 8.01 6.70 4.25
C THR A 221 8.48 6.38 5.66
N TRP A 222 8.58 5.09 6.00
CA TRP A 222 8.94 4.60 7.35
C TRP A 222 7.95 5.00 8.44
N ILE A 223 6.71 5.30 8.02
CA ILE A 223 5.55 5.49 8.89
C ILE A 223 4.80 4.17 8.93
N HIS A 224 4.86 3.51 10.09
CA HIS A 224 4.41 2.14 10.24
C HIS A 224 2.97 2.05 10.74
N GLY A 225 2.55 2.95 11.63
CA GLY A 225 1.20 2.95 12.21
C GLY A 225 0.54 4.32 12.16
N ILE A 226 -0.24 4.60 13.20
CA ILE A 226 -1.07 5.79 13.33
C ILE A 226 -0.89 6.34 14.73
N ASN A 227 -0.67 7.65 14.86
CA ASN A 227 -0.73 8.30 16.16
C ASN A 227 -2.21 8.53 16.55
N LEU A 228 -2.77 7.66 17.39
CA LEU A 228 -4.17 7.74 17.82
C LEU A 228 -4.48 8.95 18.73
N GLU A 229 -3.46 9.56 19.34
CA GLU A 229 -3.63 10.77 20.17
C GLU A 229 -4.26 11.93 19.36
N LEU A 230 -3.90 12.03 18.08
CA LEU A 230 -4.45 13.01 17.13
C LEU A 230 -5.95 12.83 16.90
N PHE A 231 -6.50 11.67 17.28
CA PHE A 231 -7.90 11.30 17.16
C PHE A 231 -8.54 11.02 18.51
N SER A 232 -7.99 11.55 19.61
CA SER A 232 -8.52 11.37 20.98
C SER A 232 -10.00 11.75 21.15
N GLY A 233 -10.53 12.65 20.31
CA GLY A 233 -11.97 12.99 20.30
C GLY A 233 -12.87 11.96 19.59
N ALA A 234 -12.30 11.05 18.81
CA ALA A 234 -13.02 10.05 18.01
C ALA A 234 -12.65 8.60 18.39
N VAL A 235 -11.52 8.36 19.05
CA VAL A 235 -11.05 7.04 19.46
C VAL A 235 -11.10 6.94 20.97
N GLU A 236 -11.92 6.04 21.49
CA GLU A 236 -11.96 5.72 22.93
C GLU A 236 -10.67 5.05 23.36
N ASP A 237 -10.20 5.29 24.59
CA ASP A 237 -9.05 4.61 25.19
C ASP A 237 -7.82 4.55 24.24
N PHE A 238 -7.49 5.68 23.61
CA PHE A 238 -6.44 5.75 22.59
C PHE A 238 -5.03 5.38 23.08
N GLN A 239 -4.83 5.25 24.39
CA GLN A 239 -3.58 4.82 25.03
C GLN A 239 -3.42 3.30 25.08
N ASP A 240 -4.51 2.54 24.95
CA ASP A 240 -4.46 1.08 24.99
C ASP A 240 -3.75 0.51 23.76
N ASN A 241 -3.01 -0.58 23.95
CA ASN A 241 -2.35 -1.30 22.87
C ASN A 241 -3.36 -1.73 21.79
N PHE A 242 -2.96 -1.61 20.54
CA PHE A 242 -3.76 -1.99 19.39
C PHE A 242 -2.91 -2.67 18.31
N ALA A 243 -3.54 -3.52 17.51
CA ALA A 243 -2.95 -4.08 16.32
C ALA A 243 -3.33 -3.25 15.09
N ILE A 244 -2.49 -3.27 14.06
CA ILE A 244 -2.70 -2.51 12.84
C ILE A 244 -2.96 -3.48 11.68
N ILE A 245 -4.05 -3.28 10.96
CA ILE A 245 -4.37 -4.04 9.75
C ILE A 245 -4.01 -3.20 8.52
N HIS A 246 -3.25 -3.75 7.58
CA HIS A 246 -2.68 -3.05 6.43
C HIS A 246 -3.32 -3.46 5.09
N GLY A 247 -3.14 -2.63 4.06
CA GLY A 247 -3.29 -3.05 2.66
C GLY A 247 -4.70 -2.90 2.08
N TYR A 248 -5.20 -1.67 2.00
CA TYR A 248 -6.53 -1.34 1.48
C TYR A 248 -6.50 -0.36 0.29
N SER A 249 -7.19 -0.70 -0.79
CA SER A 249 -7.46 0.13 -1.97
C SER A 249 -8.64 -0.47 -2.77
N PRO A 250 -9.57 0.30 -3.37
CA PRO A 250 -9.63 1.77 -3.50
C PRO A 250 -10.30 2.49 -2.32
N LEU A 251 -10.09 3.81 -2.22
CA LEU A 251 -10.39 4.61 -1.02
C LEU A 251 -11.08 5.93 -1.33
N TYR A 252 -12.03 6.32 -0.47
CA TYR A 252 -12.69 7.62 -0.53
C TYR A 252 -12.43 8.40 0.76
N PRO A 253 -11.94 9.65 0.70
CA PRO A 253 -11.73 10.44 1.91
C PRO A 253 -13.07 10.72 2.60
N ILE A 254 -13.09 10.64 3.93
CA ILE A 254 -14.28 10.99 4.70
C ILE A 254 -14.61 12.47 4.51
N GLN A 255 -15.89 12.78 4.32
CA GLN A 255 -16.36 14.15 4.14
C GLN A 255 -16.63 14.82 5.50
N HIS A 256 -16.44 16.14 5.59
CA HIS A 256 -16.53 16.91 6.84
C HIS A 256 -17.85 16.77 7.62
N TYR A 257 -18.95 16.41 6.96
CA TYR A 257 -20.24 16.27 7.64
C TYR A 257 -20.40 14.90 8.34
N MET A 258 -19.54 13.92 8.05
CA MET A 258 -19.63 12.58 8.63
C MET A 258 -19.04 12.60 10.04
N LYS A 259 -19.80 12.09 11.01
CA LYS A 259 -19.31 11.88 12.38
C LYS A 259 -18.90 10.43 12.52
N TYR A 260 -17.74 10.18 13.13
CA TYR A 260 -17.27 8.83 13.36
C TYR A 260 -16.72 8.66 14.77
N ARG A 261 -16.75 7.41 15.27
CA ARG A 261 -16.16 7.02 16.54
C ARG A 261 -15.62 5.59 16.44
N ILE A 262 -14.50 5.31 17.08
CA ILE A 262 -13.93 3.98 17.24
C ILE A 262 -13.93 3.65 18.73
N ASN A 263 -14.56 2.54 19.12
CA ASN A 263 -14.59 2.12 20.51
C ASN A 263 -13.31 1.35 20.92
N SER A 264 -13.20 1.01 22.20
CA SER A 264 -12.09 0.20 22.73
C SER A 264 -11.96 -1.20 22.12
N ARG A 265 -13.01 -1.72 21.46
CA ARG A 265 -12.97 -2.99 20.69
C ARG A 265 -12.58 -2.81 19.22
N GLY A 266 -12.32 -1.58 18.76
CA GLY A 266 -12.02 -1.29 17.35
C GLY A 266 -13.24 -1.30 16.43
N THR A 267 -14.46 -1.34 16.98
CA THR A 267 -15.71 -1.20 16.22
C THR A 267 -15.82 0.24 15.72
N PHE A 268 -16.05 0.40 14.41
CA PHE A 268 -16.16 1.68 13.75
C PHE A 268 -17.61 2.09 13.59
N PHE A 269 -17.99 3.19 14.22
CA PHE A 269 -19.30 3.81 14.11
C PHE A 269 -19.18 5.01 13.19
N VAL A 270 -20.07 5.10 12.20
CA VAL A 270 -20.15 6.26 11.30
C VAL A 270 -21.60 6.69 11.14
N SER A 271 -21.82 8.00 11.23
CA SER A 271 -23.11 8.65 11.03
C SER A 271 -23.00 9.56 9.80
N ASP A 272 -23.84 9.28 8.81
CA ASP A 272 -23.92 9.95 7.50
C ASP A 272 -25.39 10.26 7.20
N ARG A 273 -25.69 10.91 6.06
CA ARG A 273 -27.05 11.15 5.56
C ARG A 273 -27.83 9.86 5.34
N ASP A 274 -27.13 8.77 5.02
CA ASP A 274 -27.70 7.44 4.84
C ASP A 274 -28.05 6.74 6.19
N GLY A 275 -27.82 7.41 7.32
CA GLY A 275 -28.05 6.89 8.66
C GLY A 275 -26.78 6.42 9.36
N ASN A 276 -26.98 5.79 10.52
CA ASN A 276 -25.91 5.28 11.37
C ASN A 276 -25.55 3.86 10.95
N LYS A 277 -24.25 3.61 10.71
CA LYS A 277 -23.70 2.30 10.37
C LYS A 277 -22.60 1.94 11.36
N THR A 278 -22.51 0.66 11.68
CA THR A 278 -21.54 0.09 12.60
C THR A 278 -20.81 -1.03 11.88
N TYR A 279 -19.49 -1.04 11.99
CA TYR A 279 -18.64 -2.04 11.36
C TYR A 279 -17.72 -2.67 12.40
N LEU A 280 -17.54 -3.98 12.33
CA LEU A 280 -16.65 -4.72 13.23
C LEU A 280 -15.18 -4.41 12.92
N ALA A 281 -14.29 -4.63 13.89
CA ALA A 281 -12.86 -4.37 13.73
C ALA A 281 -12.21 -5.20 12.60
N SER A 282 -12.74 -6.40 12.32
CA SER A 282 -12.29 -7.27 11.23
C SER A 282 -12.84 -6.86 9.85
N GLU A 283 -13.88 -6.02 9.81
CA GLU A 283 -14.52 -5.61 8.56
C GLU A 283 -13.76 -4.47 7.89
N ARG A 284 -13.60 -4.59 6.57
CA ARG A 284 -12.98 -3.56 5.73
C ARG A 284 -13.97 -2.40 5.55
N SER A 285 -13.91 -1.42 6.43
CA SER A 285 -14.87 -0.31 6.45
C SER A 285 -14.22 1.07 6.42
N TYR A 286 -13.01 1.18 6.96
CA TYR A 286 -12.23 2.40 6.98
C TYR A 286 -10.74 2.08 6.95
N CYS A 287 -9.90 3.09 6.74
CA CYS A 287 -8.48 3.05 7.08
C CYS A 287 -7.95 4.46 7.25
N PHE A 288 -6.97 4.63 8.13
CA PHE A 288 -6.19 5.87 8.22
C PHE A 288 -4.96 5.78 7.34
N GLU A 289 -4.53 6.92 6.79
CA GLU A 289 -3.24 6.98 6.12
C GLU A 289 -2.59 8.35 6.29
N HIS A 290 -1.27 8.34 6.46
CA HIS A 290 -0.49 9.55 6.39
C HIS A 290 -0.34 9.98 4.93
N ALA A 291 -0.65 11.23 4.61
CA ALA A 291 -0.60 11.72 3.24
C ALA A 291 0.27 12.98 3.09
N THR A 292 0.97 13.08 1.97
CA THR A 292 1.72 14.27 1.56
C THR A 292 1.32 14.67 0.14
N LYS A 293 1.27 15.98 -0.15
CA LYS A 293 0.92 16.50 -1.48
C LYS A 293 1.73 17.75 -1.81
N GLY A 294 2.52 17.69 -2.87
CA GLY A 294 3.32 18.82 -3.35
C GLY A 294 4.33 19.30 -2.30
N GLY A 295 4.96 18.35 -1.58
CA GLY A 295 5.90 18.64 -0.50
C GLY A 295 5.27 19.12 0.81
N ARG A 296 3.94 19.23 0.89
CA ARG A 296 3.22 19.56 2.13
C ARG A 296 2.70 18.29 2.79
N THR A 297 2.94 18.17 4.10
CA THR A 297 2.37 17.10 4.92
C THR A 297 0.91 17.42 5.25
N LEU A 298 -0.01 16.56 4.81
CA LEU A 298 -1.43 16.66 5.16
C LEU A 298 -1.73 15.98 6.51
N GLY A 299 -0.80 15.16 7.01
CA GLY A 299 -0.96 14.37 8.23
C GLY A 299 -1.79 13.11 7.99
N TYR A 300 -2.43 12.60 9.04
CA TYR A 300 -3.29 11.43 8.96
C TYR A 300 -4.69 11.82 8.45
N VAL A 301 -5.12 11.11 7.40
CA VAL A 301 -6.44 11.26 6.78
C VAL A 301 -7.19 9.95 6.92
N LEU A 302 -8.47 10.04 7.29
CA LEU A 302 -9.36 8.90 7.37
C LEU A 302 -10.07 8.69 6.03
N PHE A 303 -9.97 7.47 5.52
CA PHE A 303 -10.63 6.99 4.31
C PHE A 303 -11.69 5.96 4.66
N ARG A 304 -12.75 5.91 3.88
CA ARG A 304 -13.84 4.95 4.01
C ARG A 304 -13.83 3.97 2.84
N PHE A 305 -14.14 2.72 3.17
CA PHE A 305 -14.42 1.65 2.21
C PHE A 305 -15.93 1.42 2.11
N PHE A 306 -16.43 1.13 0.92
CA PHE A 306 -17.84 0.78 0.71
C PHE A 306 -17.93 -0.72 0.39
N PRO A 307 -18.13 -1.59 1.41
CA PRO A 307 -18.05 -3.04 1.26
C PRO A 307 -19.12 -3.64 0.32
N ASN A 308 -20.22 -2.91 0.09
CA ASN A 308 -21.33 -3.36 -0.75
C ASN A 308 -21.23 -2.88 -2.21
N ILE A 309 -20.15 -2.20 -2.57
CA ILE A 309 -19.82 -2.09 -3.99
C ILE A 309 -18.98 -3.33 -4.25
N GLU A 310 -19.63 -4.44 -4.57
CA GLU A 310 -18.94 -5.59 -5.16
C GLU A 310 -17.90 -5.05 -6.14
N ASP A 311 -16.69 -5.55 -6.04
CA ASP A 311 -15.52 -5.25 -6.86
C ASP A 311 -15.78 -5.62 -8.34
N VAL A 312 -16.84 -5.10 -8.95
CA VAL A 312 -16.83 -4.77 -10.36
C VAL A 312 -15.91 -3.57 -10.40
N PRO A 313 -14.61 -3.73 -10.75
CA PRO A 313 -13.70 -2.62 -10.79
C PRO A 313 -14.39 -1.51 -11.57
N LEU A 314 -14.38 -0.28 -11.06
CA LEU A 314 -15.03 0.86 -11.73
C LEU A 314 -14.72 0.84 -13.24
N ASP A 315 -13.49 0.43 -13.58
CA ASP A 315 -13.01 0.19 -14.93
C ASP A 315 -13.85 -0.81 -15.75
N THR A 316 -14.32 -1.96 -15.23
CA THR A 316 -15.18 -2.88 -16.00
C THR A 316 -16.58 -2.31 -16.21
N LYS A 317 -17.18 -1.64 -15.20
CA LYS A 317 -18.47 -0.97 -15.37
C LYS A 317 -18.39 0.15 -16.41
N PHE A 318 -17.33 0.95 -16.36
CA PHE A 318 -17.08 1.98 -17.38
C PHE A 318 -16.76 1.36 -18.74
N MET A 319 -16.05 0.24 -18.79
CA MET A 319 -15.70 -0.44 -20.04
C MET A 319 -16.94 -1.00 -20.74
N VAL A 320 -17.83 -1.70 -20.01
CA VAL A 320 -19.09 -2.24 -20.57
C VAL A 320 -19.99 -1.12 -21.05
N ASN A 321 -20.16 -0.08 -20.23
CA ASN A 321 -20.97 1.09 -20.58
C ASN A 321 -20.42 1.80 -21.83
N ARG A 322 -19.09 1.93 -21.95
CA ARG A 322 -18.41 2.50 -23.12
C ARG A 322 -18.69 1.69 -24.39
N TRP A 323 -18.55 0.37 -24.34
CA TRP A 323 -18.82 -0.48 -25.50
C TRP A 323 -20.29 -0.45 -25.91
N ALA A 324 -21.22 -0.48 -24.95
CA ALA A 324 -22.64 -0.35 -25.22
C ALA A 324 -22.99 0.99 -25.90
N MET A 325 -22.41 2.10 -25.46
CA MET A 325 -22.58 3.40 -26.13
C MET A 325 -21.96 3.41 -27.54
N ALA A 326 -20.76 2.86 -27.72
CA ALA A 326 -20.10 2.82 -29.03
C ALA A 326 -20.92 2.01 -30.06
N ILE A 327 -21.44 0.86 -29.65
CA ILE A 327 -22.35 0.04 -30.48
C ILE A 327 -23.62 0.83 -30.81
N SER A 328 -24.20 1.52 -29.82
CA SER A 328 -25.39 2.36 -30.01
C SER A 328 -25.17 3.48 -31.04
N VAL A 329 -23.99 4.12 -31.04
CA VAL A 329 -23.64 5.16 -32.03
C VAL A 329 -23.66 4.59 -33.45
N VAL A 330 -23.11 3.39 -33.66
CA VAL A 330 -23.11 2.73 -34.99
C VAL A 330 -24.54 2.47 -35.47
N PHE A 331 -25.40 1.92 -34.61
CA PHE A 331 -26.80 1.66 -34.96
C PHE A 331 -27.61 2.95 -35.21
N LEU A 332 -27.36 4.01 -34.44
CA LEU A 332 -28.00 5.31 -34.65
C LEU A 332 -27.57 5.96 -35.98
N LEU A 333 -26.29 5.82 -36.37
CA LEU A 333 -25.79 6.27 -37.66
C LEU A 333 -26.48 5.53 -38.82
N ILE A 334 -26.52 4.19 -38.74
CA ILE A 334 -27.16 3.35 -39.77
C ILE A 334 -28.65 3.71 -39.90
N THR A 335 -29.36 3.82 -38.76
CA THR A 335 -30.77 4.22 -38.73
C THR A 335 -30.95 5.59 -39.38
N SER A 336 -30.14 6.59 -39.01
CA SER A 336 -30.23 7.94 -39.56
C SER A 336 -30.02 7.96 -41.08
N LEU A 337 -29.00 7.24 -41.58
CA LEU A 337 -28.72 7.12 -43.01
C LEU A 337 -29.87 6.43 -43.76
N PHE A 338 -30.43 5.36 -43.21
CA PHE A 338 -31.56 4.64 -43.80
C PHE A 338 -32.78 5.55 -43.99
N TYR A 339 -33.13 6.36 -42.99
CA TYR A 339 -34.26 7.30 -43.10
C TYR A 339 -34.00 8.40 -44.12
N ILE A 340 -32.76 8.89 -44.22
CA ILE A 340 -32.36 9.88 -45.23
C ILE A 340 -32.45 9.29 -46.64
N PHE A 341 -31.92 8.09 -46.87
CA PHE A 341 -31.89 7.46 -48.20
C PHE A 341 -33.27 7.01 -48.70
N THR A 342 -34.11 6.50 -47.81
CA THR A 342 -35.49 6.08 -48.15
C THR A 342 -36.39 7.29 -48.42
N LYS A 343 -35.92 8.53 -48.21
CA LYS A 343 -36.66 9.80 -48.38
C LYS A 343 -37.95 9.90 -47.54
N GLU A 344 -38.08 9.06 -46.51
CA GLU A 344 -39.16 9.12 -45.52
C GLU A 344 -39.07 10.37 -44.64
N THR A 345 -37.94 11.10 -44.69
CA THR A 345 -37.77 12.46 -44.13
C THR A 345 -38.70 13.51 -44.73
N ARG A 346 -39.43 13.20 -45.81
CA ARG A 346 -40.50 14.08 -46.32
C ARG A 346 -41.69 14.15 -45.37
N LYS A 347 -41.96 13.09 -44.61
CA LYS A 347 -43.02 13.07 -43.59
C LYS A 347 -42.52 13.77 -42.32
N VAL A 348 -43.43 14.46 -41.62
CA VAL A 348 -43.13 15.16 -40.35
C VAL A 348 -42.52 14.18 -39.33
N PHE A 349 -43.11 12.99 -39.22
CA PHE A 349 -42.60 11.88 -38.41
C PHE A 349 -41.11 11.57 -38.67
N GLY A 350 -40.71 11.45 -39.94
CA GLY A 350 -39.34 11.15 -40.32
C GLY A 350 -38.35 12.25 -39.92
N LYS A 351 -38.77 13.52 -39.96
CA LYS A 351 -37.94 14.66 -39.52
C LYS A 351 -37.74 14.64 -38.01
N CYS A 352 -38.79 14.39 -37.23
CA CYS A 352 -38.71 14.32 -35.78
C CYS A 352 -37.80 13.17 -35.33
N LEU A 353 -37.94 11.99 -35.96
CA LEU A 353 -37.12 10.82 -35.66
C LEU A 353 -35.63 11.05 -35.98
N VAL A 354 -35.31 11.60 -37.15
CA VAL A 354 -33.90 11.90 -37.52
C VAL A 354 -33.29 12.94 -36.57
N SER A 355 -34.06 13.95 -36.16
CA SER A 355 -33.60 14.95 -35.19
C SER A 355 -33.30 14.34 -33.82
N LEU A 356 -34.18 13.45 -33.33
CA LEU A 356 -33.96 12.69 -32.10
C LEU A 356 -32.70 11.81 -32.19
N CYS A 357 -32.55 11.05 -33.28
CA CYS A 357 -31.37 10.20 -33.50
C CYS A 357 -30.08 11.02 -33.56
N PHE A 358 -30.11 12.20 -34.16
CA PHE A 358 -28.95 13.07 -34.25
C PHE A 358 -28.55 13.64 -32.87
N SER A 359 -29.51 14.11 -32.07
CA SER A 359 -29.23 14.56 -30.70
C SER A 359 -28.67 13.44 -29.82
N LEU A 360 -29.23 12.23 -29.92
CA LEU A 360 -28.73 11.04 -29.20
C LEU A 360 -27.32 10.63 -29.65
N LEU A 361 -27.05 10.71 -30.95
CA LEU A 361 -25.74 10.40 -31.51
C LEU A 361 -24.67 11.35 -30.95
N ILE A 362 -24.91 12.67 -30.98
CA ILE A 362 -23.95 13.64 -30.43
C ILE A 362 -23.78 13.40 -28.92
N LEU A 363 -24.87 13.14 -28.19
CA LEU A 363 -24.81 12.86 -26.76
C LEU A 363 -23.93 11.63 -26.46
N PHE A 364 -24.13 10.51 -27.16
CA PHE A 364 -23.35 9.29 -26.95
C PHE A 364 -21.91 9.43 -27.42
N VAL A 365 -21.63 10.18 -28.49
CA VAL A 365 -20.25 10.50 -28.89
C VAL A 365 -19.56 11.31 -27.78
N MET A 366 -20.22 12.32 -27.22
CA MET A 366 -19.65 13.12 -26.13
C MET A 366 -19.42 12.28 -24.86
N LEU A 367 -20.34 11.40 -24.50
CA LEU A 367 -20.19 10.53 -23.33
C LEU A 367 -19.12 9.44 -23.54
N ALA A 368 -19.08 8.79 -24.71
CA ALA A 368 -18.16 7.70 -25.00
C ALA A 368 -16.73 8.16 -25.31
N ALA A 369 -16.57 9.28 -26.04
CA ALA A 369 -15.26 9.78 -26.45
C ALA A 369 -14.66 10.79 -25.47
N TYR A 370 -15.47 11.64 -24.82
CA TYR A 370 -14.93 12.79 -24.09
C TYR A 370 -14.61 12.50 -22.61
N ILE A 371 -15.45 11.71 -21.93
CA ILE A 371 -15.31 11.43 -20.49
C ILE A 371 -14.15 10.46 -20.18
N PRO A 372 -13.96 9.33 -20.91
CA PRO A 372 -12.94 8.35 -20.54
C PRO A 372 -11.52 8.73 -20.96
N PHE A 373 -11.36 9.42 -22.09
CA PHE A 373 -10.04 9.68 -22.70
C PHE A 373 -9.27 10.82 -22.04
N LYS A 374 -9.93 11.67 -21.26
CA LYS A 374 -9.27 12.77 -20.55
C LYS A 374 -9.53 12.70 -19.05
N LYS A 375 -8.95 11.69 -18.39
CA LYS A 375 -8.81 11.67 -16.91
C LYS A 375 -8.15 12.96 -16.37
N ASN A 376 -7.35 13.64 -17.19
CA ASN A 376 -6.69 14.92 -16.88
C ASN A 376 -7.61 16.17 -16.95
N LEU A 377 -8.90 16.05 -17.33
CA LEU A 377 -9.83 17.19 -17.31
C LEU A 377 -10.31 17.58 -15.90
N LEU A 378 -10.16 16.68 -14.93
CA LEU A 378 -10.38 16.97 -13.51
C LEU A 378 -9.23 17.78 -12.89
N GLU A 379 -8.14 17.97 -13.63
CA GLU A 379 -7.08 18.87 -13.24
C GLU A 379 -7.57 20.32 -13.36
N LYS A 380 -7.32 21.12 -12.32
CA LYS A 380 -7.83 22.50 -12.14
C LYS A 380 -7.57 23.42 -13.35
N ARG A 381 -6.59 23.06 -14.19
CA ARG A 381 -6.17 23.74 -15.42
C ARG A 381 -7.23 23.75 -16.54
N TYR A 382 -8.20 22.82 -16.58
CA TYR A 382 -9.20 22.72 -17.66
C TYR A 382 -10.66 22.97 -17.21
N SER A 383 -10.86 23.73 -16.13
CA SER A 383 -12.19 23.96 -15.53
C SER A 383 -13.25 24.47 -16.52
N HIS A 384 -12.89 25.36 -17.45
CA HIS A 384 -13.85 25.92 -18.42
C HIS A 384 -14.33 24.89 -19.44
N VAL A 385 -13.43 24.07 -19.98
CA VAL A 385 -13.75 23.04 -20.97
C VAL A 385 -14.67 21.98 -20.36
N CYS A 386 -14.37 21.55 -19.12
CA CYS A 386 -15.21 20.61 -18.39
C CYS A 386 -16.63 21.15 -18.18
N LYS A 387 -16.76 22.42 -17.76
CA LYS A 387 -18.06 23.08 -17.60
C LYS A 387 -18.84 23.15 -18.92
N SER A 388 -18.22 23.62 -20.00
CA SER A 388 -18.88 23.72 -21.32
C SER A 388 -19.37 22.37 -21.83
N VAL A 389 -18.57 21.32 -21.66
CA VAL A 389 -18.94 19.95 -22.06
C VAL A 389 -20.10 19.44 -21.21
N GLY A 390 -20.08 19.68 -19.90
CA GLY A 390 -21.20 19.36 -19.01
C GLY A 390 -22.49 20.05 -19.45
N PHE A 391 -22.45 21.36 -19.71
CA PHE A 391 -23.61 22.10 -20.21
C PHE A 391 -24.12 21.55 -21.54
N LEU A 392 -23.23 21.19 -22.46
CA LEU A 392 -23.63 20.62 -23.76
C LEU A 392 -24.31 19.25 -23.61
N ILE A 393 -23.79 18.38 -22.74
CA ILE A 393 -24.40 17.07 -22.43
C ILE A 393 -25.81 17.27 -21.87
N THR A 394 -25.96 18.19 -20.90
CA THR A 394 -27.27 18.51 -20.31
C THR A 394 -28.23 19.06 -21.37
N TYR A 395 -27.78 20.00 -22.21
CA TYR A 395 -28.57 20.56 -23.30
C TYR A 395 -29.04 19.48 -24.29
N LEU A 396 -28.14 18.59 -24.73
CA LEU A 396 -28.47 17.49 -25.64
C LEU A 396 -29.45 16.51 -24.99
N SER A 397 -29.33 16.23 -23.70
CA SER A 397 -30.26 15.37 -22.96
C SER A 397 -31.67 15.96 -22.92
N PHE A 398 -31.80 17.27 -22.65
CA PHE A 398 -33.08 17.97 -22.73
C PHE A 398 -33.64 18.00 -24.16
N SER A 399 -32.78 18.21 -25.15
CA SER A 399 -33.18 18.15 -26.56
C SER A 399 -33.77 16.80 -26.93
N CYS A 400 -33.12 15.69 -26.54
CA CYS A 400 -33.65 14.35 -26.75
C CYS A 400 -35.02 14.15 -26.09
N PHE A 401 -35.19 14.63 -24.85
CA PHE A 401 -36.48 14.54 -24.16
C PHE A 401 -37.58 15.31 -24.92
N ILE A 402 -37.30 16.55 -25.36
CA ILE A 402 -38.26 17.36 -26.12
C ILE A 402 -38.63 16.68 -27.44
N TRP A 403 -37.66 16.19 -28.21
CA TRP A 403 -37.93 15.49 -29.47
C TRP A 403 -38.73 14.21 -29.26
N PHE A 404 -38.47 13.48 -28.17
CA PHE A 404 -39.26 12.32 -27.80
C PHE A 404 -40.72 12.70 -27.50
N GLN A 405 -40.97 13.78 -26.78
CA GLN A 405 -42.32 14.28 -26.53
C GLN A 405 -43.04 14.71 -27.82
N VAL A 406 -42.34 15.41 -28.73
CA VAL A 406 -42.87 15.80 -30.04
C VAL A 406 -43.25 14.56 -30.87
N LEU A 407 -42.42 13.52 -30.82
CA LEU A 407 -42.69 12.26 -31.52
C LEU A 407 -43.91 11.55 -30.94
N CYS A 408 -44.05 11.47 -29.61
CA CYS A 408 -45.24 10.92 -28.96
C CYS A 408 -46.52 11.70 -29.33
N PHE A 409 -46.43 13.03 -29.39
CA PHE A 409 -47.55 13.88 -29.81
C PHE A 409 -47.96 13.65 -31.28
N ASP A 410 -46.99 13.51 -32.19
CA ASP A 410 -47.25 13.21 -33.61
C ASP A 410 -47.94 11.85 -33.78
N ILE A 411 -47.51 10.82 -33.03
CA ILE A 411 -48.16 9.50 -33.00
C ILE A 411 -49.58 9.62 -32.44
N TYR A 412 -49.76 10.28 -31.30
CA TYR A 412 -51.08 10.47 -30.69
C TYR A 412 -52.04 11.14 -31.67
N ARG A 413 -51.62 12.22 -32.33
CA ARG A 413 -52.45 12.92 -33.31
C ARG A 413 -52.77 12.09 -34.56
N THR A 414 -51.91 11.13 -34.91
CA THR A 414 -52.11 10.29 -36.10
C THR A 414 -53.08 9.13 -35.84
N PHE A 415 -53.15 8.62 -34.61
CA PHE A 415 -53.92 7.42 -34.26
C PHE A 415 -55.02 7.61 -33.23
N GLY A 416 -54.99 8.67 -32.43
CA GLY A 416 -56.02 9.03 -31.45
C GLY A 416 -56.96 10.08 -32.01
#